data_AF-A0A127SI01-F1
#
_entry.id   AF-A0A127SI01-F1
#
_cell.length_a   1.000
_cell.length_b   1.000
_cell.length_c   1.000
_cell.angle_alpha   90.00
_cell.angle_beta   90.00
_cell.angle_gamma   90.00
#
_symmetry.space_group_name_H-M   'P 1'
#
loop_
_entity.id
_entity.type
_entity.pdbx_description
1 polymer ?
#
loop_
_entity_poly.entity_id
_entity_poly.type
_entity_poly.pdbx_seq_one_letter_code
_entity_poly.pdbx_strand_id
1 'polypeptide(L)'
;ETSNELGKLDGLTQKEADDIARIVGLGALKYFILKVDARKNMTFNPKESIDFNGNTGPFIQYTYARIQSILRKATEAGLSIPAVIPSGIELSTKEEGLIQMLADFTNVVKQAGTDYNPSILANYAYDLVKEYNQ
;
A
#
# COMPACT_ATOMS: atom_id res chain seq x y z
N GLU A 1 -19.29 4.39 4.13
CA GLU A 1 -19.54 3.60 5.35
C GLU A 1 -18.24 3.22 6.07
N THR A 2 -17.22 2.73 5.38
CA THR A 2 -15.92 2.30 5.98
C THR A 2 -15.01 3.37 6.59
N SER A 3 -15.06 4.65 6.16
CA SER A 3 -14.23 5.70 6.80
C SER A 3 -14.72 6.12 8.19
N ASN A 4 -16.04 6.01 8.45
CA ASN A 4 -16.62 6.24 9.77
C ASN A 4 -16.41 5.04 10.70
N GLU A 5 -16.38 3.81 10.16
CA GLU A 5 -16.15 2.58 10.95
C GLU A 5 -14.75 2.45 11.56
N LEU A 6 -13.78 3.25 11.10
CA LEU A 6 -12.41 3.25 11.63
C LEU A 6 -12.10 4.40 12.61
N GLY A 7 -13.06 5.31 12.87
CA GLY A 7 -12.88 6.42 13.82
C GLY A 7 -11.75 7.41 13.46
N LYS A 8 -11.39 7.54 12.17
CA LYS A 8 -10.21 8.29 11.71
C LYS A 8 -10.49 9.68 11.15
N LEU A 9 -11.75 10.11 11.10
CA LEU A 9 -12.12 11.46 10.64
C LEU A 9 -12.35 12.44 11.81
N ASP A 10 -12.35 11.95 13.04
CA ASP A 10 -12.54 12.78 14.23
C ASP A 10 -11.35 13.74 14.38
N GLY A 11 -11.64 15.04 14.36
CA GLY A 11 -10.64 16.10 14.46
C GLY A 11 -10.08 16.63 13.13
N LEU A 12 -10.56 16.13 11.98
CA LEU A 12 -10.18 16.68 10.67
C LEU A 12 -11.05 17.90 10.30
N THR A 13 -10.43 18.86 9.65
CA THR A 13 -11.15 19.92 8.94
C THR A 13 -11.84 19.36 7.69
N GLN A 14 -12.90 20.02 7.22
CA GLN A 14 -13.59 19.65 5.98
C GLN A 14 -12.61 19.54 4.79
N LYS A 15 -11.66 20.47 4.72
CA LYS A 15 -10.64 20.48 3.66
C LYS A 15 -9.76 19.22 3.70
N GLU A 16 -9.33 18.78 4.88
CA GLU A 16 -8.53 17.56 5.02
C GLU A 16 -9.34 16.31 4.66
N ALA A 17 -10.61 16.27 5.06
CA ALA A 17 -11.51 15.19 4.68
C ALA A 17 -11.69 15.10 3.15
N ASP A 18 -11.88 16.25 2.48
CA ASP A 18 -12.02 16.34 1.03
C ASP A 18 -10.72 15.92 0.31
N ASP A 19 -9.57 16.33 0.84
CA ASP A 19 -8.27 15.93 0.29
C ASP A 19 -8.01 14.43 0.42
N ILE A 20 -8.36 13.82 1.56
CA ILE A 20 -8.28 12.37 1.76
C ILE A 20 -9.21 11.66 0.79
N ALA A 21 -10.47 12.09 0.67
CA ALA A 21 -11.43 11.51 -0.25
C ALA A 21 -10.92 11.54 -1.69
N ARG A 22 -10.32 12.67 -2.11
CA ARG A 22 -9.70 12.81 -3.44
C ARG A 22 -8.51 11.87 -3.63
N ILE A 23 -7.61 11.77 -2.66
CA ILE A 23 -6.43 10.88 -2.73
C ILE A 23 -6.85 9.41 -2.81
N VAL A 24 -7.81 9.01 -1.98
CA VAL A 24 -8.32 7.64 -1.95
C VAL A 24 -9.08 7.31 -3.22
N GLY A 25 -9.99 8.19 -3.67
CA GLY A 25 -10.77 7.99 -4.88
C GLY A 25 -9.91 7.94 -6.15
N LEU A 26 -8.93 8.84 -6.29
CA LEU A 26 -8.01 8.79 -7.43
C LEU A 26 -7.07 7.59 -7.35
N GLY A 27 -6.63 7.20 -6.15
CA GLY A 27 -5.84 5.99 -5.92
C GLY A 27 -6.58 4.73 -6.34
N ALA A 28 -7.82 4.59 -5.88
CA ALA A 28 -8.76 3.53 -6.28
C ALA A 28 -8.90 3.41 -7.79
N LEU A 29 -9.25 4.52 -8.46
CA LEU A 29 -9.46 4.53 -9.91
C LEU A 29 -8.19 4.18 -10.67
N LYS A 30 -7.07 4.85 -10.36
CA LYS A 30 -5.80 4.62 -11.05
C LYS A 30 -5.31 3.20 -10.85
N TYR A 31 -5.34 2.71 -9.62
CA TYR A 31 -4.93 1.36 -9.30
C TYR A 31 -5.78 0.32 -10.05
N PHE A 32 -7.10 0.49 -10.04
CA PHE A 32 -8.01 -0.43 -10.71
C PHE A 32 -7.72 -0.55 -12.22
N ILE A 33 -7.39 0.57 -12.87
CA ILE A 33 -6.99 0.58 -14.28
C ILE A 33 -5.62 -0.09 -14.46
N LEU A 34 -4.65 0.27 -13.61
CA LEU A 34 -3.26 -0.16 -13.77
C LEU A 34 -3.02 -1.62 -13.39
N LYS A 35 -3.82 -2.23 -12.49
CA LYS A 35 -3.64 -3.62 -12.04
C LYS A 35 -3.86 -4.65 -13.16
N VAL A 36 -4.53 -4.25 -14.25
CA VAL A 36 -4.75 -5.09 -15.42
C VAL A 36 -3.72 -4.76 -16.50
N ASP A 37 -3.08 -5.78 -17.06
CA ASP A 37 -2.20 -5.62 -18.22
C ASP A 37 -2.96 -4.93 -19.36
N ALA A 38 -2.37 -3.89 -19.95
CA ALA A 38 -2.98 -3.10 -21.02
C ALA A 38 -3.34 -3.93 -22.27
N ARG A 39 -2.76 -5.13 -22.43
CA ARG A 39 -3.07 -6.08 -23.52
C ARG A 39 -4.32 -6.92 -23.25
N LYS A 40 -4.89 -6.87 -22.04
CA LYS A 40 -6.08 -7.61 -21.63
C LYS A 40 -7.31 -6.68 -21.57
N ASN A 41 -8.49 -7.24 -21.81
CA ASN A 41 -9.73 -6.52 -21.60
C ASN A 41 -10.01 -6.35 -20.10
N MET A 42 -10.45 -5.15 -19.72
CA MET A 42 -10.87 -4.83 -18.37
C MET A 42 -12.33 -4.37 -18.37
N THR A 43 -13.17 -5.02 -17.57
CA THR A 43 -14.51 -4.52 -17.25
C THR A 43 -14.41 -3.61 -16.03
N PHE A 44 -14.67 -2.32 -16.22
CA PHE A 44 -14.65 -1.38 -15.10
C PHE A 44 -15.83 -1.61 -14.15
N ASN A 45 -15.52 -1.83 -12.87
CA ASN A 45 -16.50 -1.93 -11.80
C ASN A 45 -16.20 -0.86 -10.72
N PRO A 46 -16.94 0.27 -10.72
CA PRO A 46 -16.71 1.35 -9.75
C PRO A 46 -16.78 0.89 -8.29
N LYS A 47 -17.72 -0.02 -7.97
CA LYS A 47 -17.91 -0.50 -6.59
C LYS A 47 -16.70 -1.30 -6.11
N GLU A 48 -16.13 -2.15 -6.97
CA GLU A 48 -14.91 -2.91 -6.65
C GLU A 48 -13.69 -2.00 -6.53
N SER A 49 -13.62 -0.94 -7.35
CA SER A 49 -12.45 -0.05 -7.35
C SER A 49 -12.22 0.66 -6.01
N ILE A 50 -13.29 0.95 -5.28
CA ILE A 50 -13.27 1.65 -4.00
C ILE A 50 -13.40 0.72 -2.79
N ASP A 51 -13.40 -0.61 -2.99
CA ASP A 51 -13.44 -1.55 -1.87
C ASP A 51 -12.15 -1.43 -1.05
N PHE A 52 -12.28 -1.51 0.27
CA PHE A 52 -11.16 -1.47 1.20
C PHE A 52 -10.55 -2.86 1.44
N ASN A 53 -11.19 -3.91 0.93
CA ASN A 53 -10.73 -5.29 0.98
C ASN A 53 -10.27 -5.76 -0.40
N GLY A 54 -9.31 -6.69 -0.40
CA GLY A 54 -8.85 -7.34 -1.63
C GLY A 54 -7.88 -6.50 -2.46
N ASN A 55 -7.80 -6.83 -3.75
CA ASN A 55 -6.82 -6.26 -4.68
C ASN A 55 -7.26 -4.87 -5.19
N THR A 56 -7.14 -3.86 -4.32
CA THR A 56 -7.58 -2.48 -4.56
C THR A 56 -6.57 -1.42 -4.10
N GLY A 57 -6.72 -0.21 -4.66
CA GLY A 57 -5.91 0.95 -4.28
C GLY A 57 -6.11 1.40 -2.82
N PRO A 58 -7.35 1.48 -2.32
CA PRO A 58 -7.60 1.85 -0.92
C PRO A 58 -6.99 0.86 0.08
N PHE A 59 -6.96 -0.44 -0.22
CA PHE A 59 -6.31 -1.44 0.64
C PHE A 59 -4.80 -1.17 0.80
N ILE A 60 -4.12 -0.85 -0.31
CA ILE A 60 -2.70 -0.48 -0.31
C ILE A 60 -2.47 0.82 0.46
N GLN A 61 -3.27 1.86 0.19
CA GLN A 61 -3.16 3.16 0.86
C GLN A 61 -3.44 3.06 2.37
N TYR A 62 -4.40 2.23 2.77
CA TYR A 62 -4.70 1.98 4.18
C TYR A 62 -3.51 1.35 4.91
N THR A 63 -2.86 0.38 4.27
CA THR A 63 -1.66 -0.27 4.84
C THR A 63 -0.51 0.72 4.98
N TYR A 64 -0.28 1.56 3.96
CA TYR A 64 0.67 2.66 4.06
C TYR A 64 0.36 3.59 5.26
N ALA A 65 -0.89 4.04 5.39
CA ALA A 65 -1.30 4.90 6.51
C ALA A 65 -1.13 4.22 7.88
N ARG A 66 -1.34 2.89 7.95
CA ARG A 66 -1.08 2.08 9.16
C ARG A 66 0.40 2.07 9.51
N ILE A 67 1.30 1.84 8.53
CA ILE A 67 2.76 1.88 8.72
C ILE A 67 3.18 3.25 9.27
N GLN A 68 2.74 4.34 8.64
CA GLN A 68 3.04 5.70 9.10
C GLN A 68 2.54 5.96 10.53
N SER A 69 1.37 5.41 10.88
CA SER A 69 0.84 5.51 12.24
C SER A 69 1.69 4.75 13.27
N ILE A 70 2.21 3.57 12.93
CA ILE A 70 3.12 2.80 13.80
C ILE A 70 4.41 3.59 14.04
N LEU A 71 5.02 4.13 12.98
CA LEU A 71 6.25 4.92 13.08
C LEU A 71 6.06 6.20 13.91
N ARG A 72 4.94 6.90 13.72
CA ARG A 72 4.59 8.09 14.51
C ARG A 72 4.43 7.74 15.99
N LYS A 73 3.70 6.68 16.32
CA LYS A 73 3.53 6.21 17.72
C LYS A 73 4.86 5.82 18.35
N ALA A 74 5.75 5.16 17.60
CA ALA A 74 7.09 4.84 18.09
C ALA A 74 7.88 6.11 18.44
N THR A 75 7.81 7.13 17.59
CA THR A 75 8.45 8.43 17.82
C THR A 75 7.85 9.15 19.03
N GLU A 76 6.52 9.18 19.17
CA GLU A 76 5.79 9.76 20.31
C GLU A 76 6.13 9.05 21.63
N ALA A 77 6.41 7.74 21.58
CA ALA A 77 6.88 6.95 22.71
C ALA A 77 8.38 7.12 23.01
N GLY A 78 9.10 7.97 22.27
CA GLY A 78 10.53 8.19 22.44
C GLY A 78 11.42 7.05 21.92
N LEU A 79 10.89 6.16 21.08
CA LEU A 79 11.67 5.08 20.46
C LEU A 79 12.49 5.64 19.28
N SER A 80 13.80 5.45 19.32
CA SER A 80 14.69 5.77 18.20
C SER A 80 14.87 4.55 17.30
N ILE A 81 14.55 4.69 16.01
CA ILE A 81 14.86 3.67 15.01
C ILE A 81 16.38 3.72 14.73
N PRO A 82 17.12 2.62 14.96
CA PRO A 82 18.56 2.62 14.76
C PRO A 82 18.90 2.74 13.26
N ALA A 83 19.94 3.49 12.94
CA ALA A 83 20.43 3.64 11.56
C ALA A 83 21.02 2.34 10.99
N VAL A 84 21.42 1.42 11.87
CA VAL A 84 21.97 0.10 11.53
C VAL A 84 21.22 -0.95 12.32
N ILE A 85 20.81 -2.02 11.65
CA ILE A 85 20.18 -3.16 12.29
C ILE A 85 21.21 -3.84 13.22
N PRO A 86 20.89 -4.04 14.51
CA PRO A 86 21.77 -4.75 15.44
C PRO A 86 22.13 -6.16 14.94
N SER A 87 23.38 -6.58 15.20
CA SER A 87 23.81 -7.96 14.92
C SER A 87 23.08 -8.95 15.83
N GLY A 88 22.81 -10.16 15.33
CA GLY A 88 22.21 -11.24 16.11
C GLY A 88 20.69 -11.18 16.23
N ILE A 89 20.02 -10.38 15.39
CA ILE A 89 18.56 -10.44 15.24
C ILE A 89 18.21 -11.71 14.45
N GLU A 90 17.38 -12.56 15.04
CA GLU A 90 16.75 -13.67 14.35
C GLU A 90 15.52 -13.16 13.60
N LEU A 91 15.49 -13.40 12.30
CA LEU A 91 14.35 -13.04 11.46
C LEU A 91 13.38 -14.23 11.42
N SER A 92 12.09 -13.93 11.51
CA SER A 92 11.06 -14.89 11.14
C SER A 92 11.02 -15.10 9.63
N THR A 93 10.48 -16.22 9.18
CA THR A 93 10.25 -16.50 7.75
C THR A 93 9.42 -15.41 7.05
N LYS A 94 8.55 -14.73 7.79
CA LYS A 94 7.74 -13.61 7.28
C LYS A 94 8.57 -12.36 7.02
N GLU A 95 9.45 -12.02 7.96
CA GLU A 95 10.37 -10.91 7.80
C GLU A 95 11.37 -11.16 6.67
N GLU A 96 11.90 -12.38 6.55
CA GLU A 96 12.76 -12.79 5.44
C GLU A 96 12.05 -12.63 4.09
N GLY A 97 10.79 -13.08 3.99
CA GLY A 97 9.97 -12.92 2.79
C GLY A 97 9.79 -11.46 2.39
N LEU A 98 9.45 -10.58 3.35
CA LEU A 98 9.31 -9.15 3.12
C LEU A 98 10.62 -8.49 2.66
N ILE A 99 11.74 -8.82 3.30
CA ILE A 99 13.05 -8.29 2.93
C ILE A 99 13.40 -8.72 1.50
N GLN A 100 13.14 -9.97 1.13
CA GLN A 100 13.38 -10.48 -0.21
C GLN A 100 12.53 -9.76 -1.26
N MET A 101 11.25 -9.50 -0.98
CA MET A 101 10.38 -8.73 -1.88
C MET A 101 10.90 -7.30 -2.07
N LEU A 102 11.29 -6.63 -0.98
CA LEU A 102 11.85 -5.28 -1.03
C LEU A 102 13.17 -5.23 -1.84
N ALA A 103 14.03 -6.23 -1.68
CA ALA A 103 15.27 -6.34 -2.45
C ALA A 103 15.03 -6.55 -3.95
N ASP A 104 13.93 -7.22 -4.32
CA ASP A 104 13.58 -7.47 -5.72
C ASP A 104 12.92 -6.28 -6.42
N PHE A 105 12.51 -5.24 -5.69
CA PHE A 105 11.77 -4.10 -6.25
C PHE A 105 12.46 -3.46 -7.46
N THR A 106 13.79 -3.34 -7.45
CA THR A 106 14.54 -2.78 -8.58
C THR A 106 14.40 -3.62 -9.86
N ASN A 107 14.32 -4.94 -9.72
CA ASN A 107 14.09 -5.85 -10.85
C ASN A 107 12.66 -5.72 -11.36
N VAL A 108 11.68 -5.63 -10.45
CA VAL A 108 10.27 -5.40 -10.80
C VAL A 108 10.10 -4.10 -11.58
N VAL A 109 10.76 -3.00 -11.15
CA VAL A 109 10.75 -1.71 -11.86
C VAL A 109 11.37 -1.84 -13.25
N LYS A 110 12.52 -2.50 -13.36
CA LYS A 110 13.19 -2.74 -14.64
C LYS A 110 12.32 -3.57 -15.59
N GLN A 111 11.67 -4.60 -15.07
CA GLN A 111 10.79 -5.47 -15.84
C GLN A 111 9.57 -4.70 -16.36
N ALA A 112 8.90 -3.93 -15.49
CA ALA A 112 7.77 -3.10 -15.87
C ALA A 112 8.11 -2.10 -16.99
N GLY A 113 9.30 -1.50 -16.94
CA GLY A 113 9.80 -0.61 -17.99
C GLY A 113 10.14 -1.34 -19.30
N THR A 114 10.79 -2.50 -19.21
CA THR A 114 11.15 -3.32 -20.38
C THR A 114 9.92 -3.82 -21.13
N ASP A 115 8.90 -4.24 -20.39
CA ASP A 115 7.67 -4.80 -20.95
C ASP A 115 6.64 -3.73 -21.33
N TYR A 116 6.90 -2.47 -20.99
CA TYR A 116 5.92 -1.38 -21.06
C TYR A 116 4.60 -1.74 -20.35
N ASN A 117 4.71 -2.39 -19.18
CA ASN A 117 3.58 -2.96 -18.46
C ASN A 117 3.52 -2.47 -17.01
N PRO A 118 2.75 -1.40 -16.72
CA PRO A 118 2.63 -0.86 -15.37
C PRO A 118 1.86 -1.79 -14.41
N SER A 119 1.14 -2.80 -14.92
CA SER A 119 0.44 -3.76 -14.05
C SER A 119 1.38 -4.59 -13.19
N ILE A 120 2.62 -4.75 -13.62
CA ILE A 120 3.67 -5.41 -12.84
C ILE A 120 3.91 -4.66 -11.52
N LEU A 121 3.99 -3.32 -11.57
CA LEU A 121 4.18 -2.49 -10.38
C LEU A 121 2.94 -2.46 -9.49
N ALA A 122 1.75 -2.36 -10.10
CA ALA A 122 0.50 -2.36 -9.35
C ALA A 122 0.33 -3.67 -8.55
N ASN A 123 0.51 -4.82 -9.21
CA ASN A 123 0.38 -6.12 -8.56
C ASN A 123 1.50 -6.36 -7.53
N TYR A 124 2.75 -5.95 -7.80
CA TYR A 124 3.82 -5.99 -6.80
C TYR A 124 3.44 -5.21 -5.52
N ALA A 125 2.88 -4.00 -5.67
CA ALA A 125 2.48 -3.20 -4.50
C ALA A 125 1.39 -3.89 -3.67
N TYR A 126 0.44 -4.56 -4.33
CA TYR A 126 -0.57 -5.38 -3.64
C TYR A 126 0.03 -6.58 -2.93
N ASP A 127 0.89 -7.34 -3.61
CA ASP A 127 1.50 -8.54 -3.04
C ASP A 127 2.39 -8.19 -1.84
N LEU A 128 3.17 -7.11 -1.93
CA LEU A 128 3.99 -6.63 -0.81
C LEU A 128 3.14 -6.24 0.39
N VAL A 129 2.04 -5.50 0.16
CA VAL A 129 1.10 -5.13 1.21
C VAL A 129 0.40 -6.35 1.81
N LYS A 130 0.05 -7.33 0.97
CA LYS A 130 -0.56 -8.58 1.41
C LYS A 130 0.39 -9.39 2.28
N GLU A 131 1.69 -9.47 1.93
CA GLU A 131 2.68 -10.14 2.77
C GLU A 131 2.90 -9.39 4.08
N TYR A 132 2.90 -8.04 4.06
CA TYR A 132 3.08 -7.23 5.27
C TYR A 132 1.93 -7.37 6.29
N ASN A 133 0.71 -7.63 5.80
CA ASN A 133 -0.48 -7.72 6.64
C ASN A 133 -0.76 -9.12 7.20
N GLN A 134 0.01 -10.15 6.81
CA GLN A 134 -0.07 -11.50 7.39
C GLN A 134 0.46 -11.52 8.82
#